data_AF-A0A7W6N0M3-F1
#
_entry.id   AF-A0A7W6N0M3-F1
#
_cell.length_a   1.000
_cell.length_b   1.000
_cell.length_c   1.000
_cell.angle_alpha   90.00
_cell.angle_beta   90.00
_cell.angle_gamma   90.00
#
_symmetry.space_group_name_H-M   'P 1'
#
loop_
_entity.id
_entity.type
_entity.pdbx_description
1 polymer ?
#
loop_
_entity_poly.entity_id
_entity_poly.type
_entity_poly.pdbx_seq_one_letter_code
_entity_poly.pdbx_strand_id
1 'polypeptide(L)'
;MMKRKLLYGIGLLAVFFMMSCEDLEDTYDEWSGDGMVRYVGKAGDVEVAPGWERLRVTWKNGNDANVKYTKVTWQSDKESGLKEKYIPLQKDKASDTLWIENLDNALYTIRVSNLTADSTESFTREVYGLPYTSEHENLSVISRGIINFYPLGNRMAVTLDEKNDYLKEVMLHYIGTDGNKHEWDILENMSDTLEVDQWGTMIQLVGNMFLLPEEGVSWGINFNEPLTITRKGRVAECLDEIPFTEVTLEKGERVWSTHFTLWMNQLYGPDWESRVNTIEEIDLDYDLATFEDLFYLPALKQVNLGKNRYLCEALDMWGMKGVEKDYVSLTDEYKALMTLQYLKTTRGVETNVYNGMYFSGKLGDPNLGEMSYTKFLQQLGKIDADLLNHYAVADQTQPEIVPLAWEDWGLMCSDTTYSGNNNTGSMGWLLDDDSKKCFSPGKRFEIKTYELTFDMKTPQMVHGFKFVQAHPDAITEDYKKVLGYLLSAVKIEVSNDAVSWTNATYVDGYITVGNNAGEATYITIPEELRQEVRYIRLSMANNKVDEMDGVATYSLKLGDFIPYTEP
;
A
#
# COMPACT_ATOMS: atom_id res chain seq x y z
N MET A 1 -27.32 -4.81 102.70
CA MET A 1 -26.46 -5.93 103.18
C MET A 1 -25.55 -6.45 102.04
N MET A 2 -24.89 -5.54 101.30
CA MET A 2 -24.22 -5.82 100.01
C MET A 2 -22.76 -5.33 99.98
N LYS A 3 -22.10 -5.25 101.14
CA LYS A 3 -20.70 -4.80 101.27
C LYS A 3 -19.73 -5.85 101.83
N ARG A 4 -20.19 -7.09 102.05
CA ARG A 4 -19.35 -8.18 102.63
C ARG A 4 -19.16 -9.41 101.72
N LYS A 5 -19.85 -9.48 100.57
CA LYS A 5 -19.66 -10.54 99.56
C LYS A 5 -18.72 -10.14 98.41
N LEU A 6 -18.36 -8.84 98.30
CA LEU A 6 -17.42 -8.35 97.28
C LEU A 6 -15.95 -8.64 97.64
N LEU A 7 -15.63 -8.75 98.94
CA LEU A 7 -14.26 -8.98 99.41
C LEU A 7 -13.77 -10.43 99.26
N TYR A 8 -14.67 -11.42 99.21
CA TYR A 8 -14.29 -12.81 98.98
C TYR A 8 -14.19 -13.18 97.49
N GLY A 9 -14.82 -12.42 96.59
CA GLY A 9 -14.69 -12.59 95.14
C GLY A 9 -13.42 -11.98 94.55
N ILE A 10 -12.89 -10.92 95.17
CA ILE A 10 -11.65 -10.25 94.72
C ILE A 10 -10.41 -11.04 95.19
N GLY A 11 -10.49 -11.76 96.30
CA GLY A 11 -9.40 -12.61 96.79
C GLY A 11 -9.18 -13.91 95.99
N LEU A 12 -10.21 -14.42 95.31
CA LEU A 12 -10.12 -15.68 94.54
C LEU A 12 -9.69 -15.48 93.07
N LEU A 13 -9.75 -14.23 92.56
CA LEU A 13 -9.32 -13.88 91.19
C LEU A 13 -7.84 -13.46 91.13
N ALA A 14 -7.22 -13.10 92.28
CA ALA A 14 -5.81 -12.73 92.38
C ALA A 14 -4.86 -13.95 92.43
N VAL A 15 -5.37 -15.16 92.70
CA VAL A 15 -4.56 -16.39 92.80
C VAL A 15 -4.36 -17.08 91.44
N PHE A 16 -5.17 -16.74 90.41
CA PHE A 16 -5.00 -17.27 89.05
C PHE A 16 -4.06 -16.43 88.15
N PHE A 17 -3.55 -15.29 88.64
CA PHE A 17 -2.57 -14.46 87.91
C PHE A 17 -1.11 -14.70 88.34
N MET A 18 -0.83 -15.65 89.24
CA MET A 18 0.53 -15.95 89.72
C MET A 18 1.08 -17.30 89.24
N MET A 19 0.56 -17.84 88.13
CA MET A 19 1.17 -18.97 87.41
C MET A 19 0.97 -18.78 85.89
N SER A 20 1.82 -17.95 85.30
CA SER A 20 2.34 -18.03 83.93
C SER A 20 3.00 -16.69 83.57
N CYS A 21 4.10 -16.38 84.25
CA CYS A 21 5.10 -15.46 83.74
C CYS A 21 6.37 -16.30 83.58
N GLU A 22 6.37 -17.13 82.54
CA GLU A 22 7.61 -17.46 81.85
C GLU A 22 7.60 -16.58 80.61
N ASP A 23 8.66 -15.78 80.43
CA ASP A 23 8.83 -15.01 79.21
C ASP A 23 8.85 -15.99 78.04
N LEU A 24 7.99 -15.73 77.05
CA LEU A 24 8.00 -16.45 75.78
C LEU A 24 9.36 -16.31 75.08
N GLU A 25 10.17 -15.33 75.50
CA GLU A 25 11.53 -15.02 75.04
C GLU A 25 12.52 -16.15 75.39
N ASP A 26 12.42 -16.75 76.58
CA ASP A 26 13.34 -17.82 77.04
C ASP A 26 13.13 -19.16 76.32
N THR A 27 12.01 -19.34 75.60
CA THR A 27 11.73 -20.59 74.86
C THR A 27 12.33 -20.59 73.44
N TYR A 28 12.76 -19.42 72.92
CA TYR A 28 13.26 -19.29 71.55
C TYR A 28 14.77 -19.02 71.46
N ASP A 29 15.46 -18.70 72.55
CA ASP A 29 16.91 -18.45 72.55
C ASP A 29 17.73 -19.71 72.21
N GLU A 30 17.25 -20.91 72.51
CA GLU A 30 17.92 -22.16 72.11
C GLU A 30 17.79 -22.48 70.60
N TRP A 31 16.89 -21.81 69.88
CA TRP A 31 16.66 -22.01 68.43
C TRP A 31 17.06 -20.80 67.57
N SER A 32 17.47 -19.69 68.20
CA SER A 32 17.82 -18.42 67.56
C SER A 32 19.34 -18.18 67.65
N GLY A 33 20.15 -18.85 66.82
CA GLY A 33 21.58 -18.50 66.71
C GLY A 33 21.78 -17.00 66.40
N ASP A 34 22.91 -16.42 66.81
CA ASP A 34 23.38 -15.02 66.58
C ASP A 34 22.36 -13.85 66.65
N GLY A 35 21.18 -14.04 67.24
CA GLY A 35 20.18 -12.99 67.47
C GLY A 35 19.38 -12.54 66.24
N MET A 36 18.50 -11.55 66.44
CA MET A 36 17.59 -11.03 65.41
C MET A 36 18.36 -10.28 64.30
N VAL A 37 18.42 -10.85 63.09
CA VAL A 37 19.03 -10.20 61.92
C VAL A 37 18.10 -9.07 61.42
N ARG A 38 18.52 -7.82 61.60
CA ARG A 38 17.82 -6.64 61.08
C ARG A 38 18.31 -6.31 59.66
N TYR A 39 17.47 -6.56 58.66
CA TYR A 39 17.76 -6.21 57.27
C TYR A 39 17.63 -4.71 56.99
N VAL A 40 18.51 -4.19 56.14
CA VAL A 40 18.46 -2.80 55.67
C VAL A 40 17.22 -2.60 54.78
N GLY A 41 16.47 -1.52 55.02
CA GLY A 41 15.30 -1.19 54.22
C GLY A 41 15.63 -1.02 52.74
N LYS A 42 14.97 -1.81 51.87
CA LYS A 42 15.15 -1.78 50.41
C LYS A 42 14.60 -0.50 49.77
N ALA A 43 15.09 -0.17 48.57
CA ALA A 43 14.48 0.87 47.73
C ALA A 43 13.04 0.46 47.31
N GLY A 44 12.11 1.41 47.40
CA GLY A 44 10.71 1.23 47.02
C GLY A 44 10.47 1.62 45.56
N ASP A 45 9.52 0.96 44.90
CA ASP A 45 8.95 1.32 43.58
C ASP A 45 9.99 1.89 42.60
N VAL A 46 10.96 1.05 42.22
CA VAL A 46 11.99 1.42 41.24
C VAL A 46 11.36 1.40 39.86
N GLU A 47 11.42 2.53 39.17
CA GLU A 47 10.89 2.73 37.82
C GLU A 47 12.01 3.21 36.89
N VAL A 48 11.98 2.74 35.64
CA VAL A 48 12.89 3.18 34.58
C VAL A 48 12.07 3.72 33.43
N ALA A 49 12.39 4.95 33.01
CA ALA A 49 11.77 5.58 31.85
C ALA A 49 12.87 5.95 30.83
N PRO A 50 12.75 5.52 29.57
CA PRO A 50 13.78 5.76 28.57
C PRO A 50 13.72 7.17 27.99
N GLY A 51 14.89 7.72 27.65
CA GLY A 51 15.06 8.97 26.93
C GLY A 51 16.02 8.78 25.74
N TRP A 52 16.38 9.87 25.07
CA TRP A 52 17.35 9.83 23.98
C TRP A 52 18.75 9.60 24.55
N GLU A 53 19.36 8.45 24.22
CA GLU A 53 20.67 8.00 24.67
C GLU A 53 20.81 8.00 26.22
N ARG A 54 19.69 7.82 26.93
CA ARG A 54 19.67 7.87 28.39
C ARG A 54 18.52 7.10 29.02
N LEU A 55 18.67 6.79 30.30
CA LEU A 55 17.61 6.22 31.15
C LEU A 55 17.42 7.09 32.40
N ARG A 56 16.16 7.35 32.76
CA ARG A 56 15.79 7.93 34.04
C ARG A 56 15.38 6.81 35.00
N VAL A 57 16.15 6.63 36.06
CA VAL A 57 15.86 5.68 37.14
C VAL A 57 15.29 6.46 38.33
N THR A 58 14.09 6.13 38.77
CA THR A 58 13.43 6.75 39.93
C THR A 58 13.14 5.69 40.98
N TRP A 59 13.29 6.01 42.26
CA TRP A 59 12.91 5.12 43.35
C TRP A 59 12.34 5.90 44.52
N LYS A 60 11.44 5.27 45.28
CA LYS A 60 10.90 5.82 46.52
C LYS A 60 11.86 5.60 47.68
N ASN A 61 12.05 6.65 48.46
CA ASN A 61 12.88 6.65 49.65
C ASN A 61 12.15 5.97 50.81
N GLY A 62 12.84 5.08 51.53
CA GLY A 62 12.31 4.38 52.69
C GLY A 62 12.50 5.16 54.00
N ASN A 63 11.77 4.78 55.04
CA ASN A 63 11.85 5.41 56.37
C ASN A 63 12.98 4.87 57.26
N ASP A 64 13.84 3.99 56.73
CA ASP A 64 14.93 3.39 57.51
C ASP A 64 16.05 4.43 57.76
N ALA A 65 16.18 4.86 59.01
CA ALA A 65 17.13 5.90 59.42
C ALA A 65 18.61 5.51 59.23
N ASN A 66 18.90 4.22 59.11
CA ASN A 66 20.24 3.68 58.92
C ASN A 66 20.75 3.83 57.48
N VAL A 67 19.85 3.96 56.50
CA VAL A 67 20.22 4.18 55.10
C VAL A 67 20.86 5.55 54.92
N LYS A 68 22.02 5.58 54.25
CA LYS A 68 22.80 6.79 53.93
C LYS A 68 22.90 7.03 52.43
N TYR A 69 22.99 5.97 51.64
CA TYR A 69 23.13 6.05 50.20
C TYR A 69 22.21 5.06 49.51
N THR A 70 21.84 5.36 48.27
CA THR A 70 21.30 4.38 47.32
C THR A 70 22.37 4.11 46.28
N LYS A 71 22.73 2.85 46.12
CA LYS A 71 23.60 2.34 45.06
C LYS A 71 22.74 2.00 43.85
N VAL A 72 23.09 2.58 42.72
CA VAL A 72 22.52 2.22 41.42
C VAL A 72 23.64 1.66 40.56
N THR A 73 23.48 0.43 40.09
CA THR A 73 24.40 -0.18 39.12
C THR A 73 23.67 -0.46 37.81
N TRP A 74 24.40 -0.40 36.69
CA TRP A 74 23.86 -0.74 35.39
C TRP A 74 24.89 -1.46 34.55
N GLN A 75 24.40 -2.37 33.72
CA GLN A 75 25.21 -3.19 32.82
C GLN A 75 24.46 -3.38 31.50
N SER A 76 25.17 -3.20 30.40
CA SER A 76 24.68 -3.50 29.05
C SER A 76 24.75 -5.00 28.78
N ASP A 77 23.82 -5.52 27.98
CA ASP A 77 23.90 -6.87 27.42
C ASP A 77 24.96 -7.03 26.31
N LYS A 78 25.44 -5.91 25.74
CA LYS A 78 26.47 -5.88 24.68
C LYS A 78 27.90 -5.69 25.21
N GLU A 79 28.08 -5.07 26.37
CA GLU A 79 29.40 -4.79 26.95
C GLU A 79 29.65 -5.50 28.28
N SER A 80 30.88 -5.96 28.48
CA SER A 80 31.36 -6.43 29.78
C SER A 80 31.82 -5.24 30.63
N GLY A 81 31.07 -4.89 31.67
CA GLY A 81 31.48 -3.87 32.64
C GLY A 81 30.32 -3.38 33.49
N LEU A 82 30.40 -3.59 34.80
CA LEU A 82 29.42 -3.06 35.75
C LEU A 82 29.78 -1.61 36.07
N LYS A 83 28.87 -0.69 35.74
CA LYS A 83 28.98 0.72 36.13
C LYS A 83 28.13 0.94 37.38
N GLU A 84 28.57 1.83 38.28
CA GLU A 84 27.86 2.10 39.53
C GLU A 84 27.93 3.57 39.95
N LYS A 85 26.93 4.01 40.70
CA LYS A 85 26.86 5.35 41.30
C LYS A 85 26.17 5.28 42.66
N TYR A 86 26.67 6.07 43.60
CA TYR A 86 26.14 6.18 44.96
C TYR A 86 25.47 7.54 45.13
N ILE A 87 24.19 7.53 45.46
CA ILE A 87 23.37 8.73 45.62
C ILE A 87 23.09 8.94 47.11
N PRO A 88 23.53 10.05 47.73
CA PRO A 88 23.21 10.34 49.12
C PRO A 88 21.69 10.47 49.31
N LEU A 89 21.16 9.78 50.33
CA LEU A 89 19.73 9.78 50.63
C LEU A 89 19.25 11.18 51.05
N GLN A 90 18.27 11.72 50.34
CA GLN A 90 17.63 12.99 50.70
C GLN A 90 16.40 12.73 51.57
N LYS A 91 16.55 12.86 52.89
CA LYS A 91 15.53 12.50 53.89
C LYS A 91 14.24 13.33 53.81
N ASP A 92 14.30 14.49 53.16
CA ASP A 92 13.18 15.41 52.93
C ASP A 92 12.40 15.10 51.64
N LYS A 93 12.86 14.15 50.82
CA LYS A 93 12.20 13.74 49.58
C LYS A 93 11.57 12.36 49.66
N ALA A 94 10.36 12.25 49.12
CA ALA A 94 9.65 10.98 48.99
C ALA A 94 10.28 10.03 47.95
N SER A 95 11.01 10.58 46.98
CA SER A 95 11.71 9.82 45.93
C SER A 95 12.97 10.54 45.46
N ASP A 96 13.91 9.76 44.95
CA ASP A 96 15.12 10.24 44.29
C ASP A 96 15.17 9.73 42.83
N THR A 97 15.97 10.41 42.01
CA THR A 97 16.11 10.12 40.58
C THR A 97 17.58 10.18 40.17
N LEU A 98 17.99 9.24 39.31
CA LEU A 98 19.27 9.24 38.62
C LEU A 98 19.03 9.24 37.10
N TRP A 99 19.70 10.15 36.41
CA TRP A 99 19.87 10.09 34.95
C TRP A 99 21.17 9.38 34.61
N ILE A 100 21.05 8.34 33.79
CA ILE A 100 22.18 7.61 33.21
C ILE A 100 22.25 8.02 31.74
N GLU A 101 23.30 8.74 31.35
CA GLU A 101 23.42 9.36 30.03
C GLU A 101 24.52 8.71 29.18
N ASN A 102 24.51 9.00 27.87
CA ASN A 102 25.44 8.46 26.86
C ASN A 102 25.39 6.93 26.81
N LEU A 103 24.18 6.40 26.67
CA LEU A 103 23.92 4.97 26.55
C LEU A 103 23.73 4.56 25.09
N ASP A 104 24.28 3.39 24.74
CA ASP A 104 24.17 2.80 23.41
C ASP A 104 22.82 2.08 23.22
N ASN A 105 22.56 1.63 22.00
CA ASN A 105 21.38 0.84 21.65
C ASN A 105 21.46 -0.58 22.24
N ALA A 106 21.25 -0.73 23.55
CA ALA A 106 21.45 -1.98 24.28
C ALA A 106 20.43 -2.15 25.41
N LEU A 107 20.09 -3.38 25.78
CA LEU A 107 19.24 -3.62 26.94
C LEU A 107 20.10 -3.48 28.20
N TYR A 108 19.77 -2.51 29.04
CA TYR A 108 20.46 -2.31 30.31
C TYR A 108 19.71 -3.01 31.44
N THR A 109 20.45 -3.80 32.21
CA THR A 109 19.99 -4.27 33.52
C THR A 109 20.40 -3.27 34.60
N ILE A 110 19.42 -2.66 35.26
CA ILE A 110 19.62 -1.67 36.33
C ILE A 110 19.28 -2.31 37.67
N ARG A 111 20.19 -2.16 38.63
CA ARG A 111 20.08 -2.70 39.98
C ARG A 111 20.15 -1.58 41.01
N VAL A 112 19.16 -1.51 41.88
CA VAL A 112 19.04 -0.47 42.91
C VAL A 112 18.99 -1.11 44.29
N SER A 113 19.87 -0.68 45.19
CA SER A 113 19.95 -1.12 46.58
C SER A 113 20.31 0.03 47.51
N ASN A 114 19.90 -0.05 48.77
CA ASN A 114 20.24 0.92 49.79
C ASN A 114 21.45 0.46 50.60
N LEU A 115 22.23 1.42 51.08
CA LEU A 115 23.44 1.20 51.86
C LEU A 115 23.42 2.02 53.14
N THR A 116 23.85 1.38 54.22
CA THR A 116 24.13 2.01 55.51
C THR A 116 25.52 2.64 55.54
N ALA A 117 25.87 3.34 56.62
CA ALA A 117 27.18 3.99 56.78
C ALA A 117 28.36 2.98 56.80
N ASP A 118 28.10 1.77 57.27
CA ASP A 118 29.02 0.62 57.33
C ASP A 118 29.02 -0.23 56.05
N SER A 119 28.35 0.23 54.98
CA SER A 119 28.26 -0.44 53.68
C SER A 119 27.47 -1.76 53.67
N THR A 120 26.58 -1.97 54.64
CA THR A 120 25.62 -3.09 54.60
C THR A 120 24.56 -2.81 53.54
N GLU A 121 24.42 -3.71 52.57
CA GLU A 121 23.54 -3.56 51.39
C GLU A 121 22.17 -4.19 51.63
N SER A 122 21.09 -3.51 51.21
CA SER A 122 19.74 -4.06 51.21
C SER A 122 19.53 -5.09 50.09
N PHE A 123 18.38 -5.77 50.09
CA PHE A 123 17.93 -6.51 48.89
C PHE A 123 17.93 -5.60 47.65
N THR A 124 18.50 -6.11 46.57
CA THR A 124 18.57 -5.44 45.28
C THR A 124 17.24 -5.53 44.54
N ARG A 125 16.81 -4.41 43.95
CA ARG A 125 15.74 -4.37 42.95
C ARG A 125 16.37 -4.34 41.57
N GLU A 126 15.97 -5.27 40.72
CA GLU A 126 16.42 -5.34 39.33
C GLU A 126 15.28 -4.93 38.40
N VAL A 127 15.59 -4.04 37.46
CA VAL A 127 14.68 -3.52 36.43
C VAL A 127 15.47 -3.37 35.12
N TYR A 128 14.77 -3.34 33.99
CA TYR A 128 15.41 -3.25 32.68
C TYR A 128 15.00 -1.96 31.97
N GLY A 129 15.88 -1.45 31.13
CA GLY A 129 15.59 -0.29 30.29
C GLY A 129 16.37 -0.35 28.98
N LEU A 130 15.69 0.00 27.90
CA LEU A 130 16.28 0.17 26.57
C LEU A 130 16.19 1.67 26.22
N PRO A 131 17.30 2.41 26.15
CA PRO A 131 17.28 3.82 25.75
C PRO A 131 16.95 3.96 24.26
N TYR A 132 16.33 5.07 23.88
CA TYR A 132 16.12 5.39 22.47
C TYR A 132 17.44 5.90 21.86
N THR A 133 17.77 5.40 20.67
CA THR A 133 18.95 5.80 19.89
C THR A 133 18.58 5.80 18.40
N SER A 134 19.44 6.29 17.52
CA SER A 134 19.22 6.28 16.07
C SER A 134 19.01 4.88 15.47
N GLU A 135 19.48 3.83 16.16
CA GLU A 135 19.35 2.43 15.75
C GLU A 135 18.15 1.71 16.42
N HIS A 136 17.35 2.41 17.24
CA HIS A 136 16.24 1.79 17.94
C HIS A 136 15.14 1.37 16.94
N GLU A 137 14.70 0.12 17.01
CA GLU A 137 13.78 -0.49 16.03
C GLU A 137 12.48 0.29 15.85
N ASN A 138 11.88 0.77 16.94
CA ASN A 138 10.65 1.60 16.92
C ASN A 138 10.77 2.90 16.11
N LEU A 139 11.98 3.37 15.78
CA LEU A 139 12.18 4.58 14.97
C LEU A 139 12.16 4.31 13.47
N SER A 140 12.39 3.07 13.05
CA SER A 140 12.37 2.67 11.64
C SER A 140 10.99 2.83 10.98
N VAL A 141 9.93 2.77 11.80
CA VAL A 141 8.52 2.90 11.36
C VAL A 141 8.10 4.36 11.20
N ILE A 142 8.91 5.31 11.67
CA ILE A 142 8.54 6.72 11.65
C ILE A 142 8.79 7.29 10.25
N SER A 143 7.69 7.66 9.60
CA SER A 143 7.68 8.16 8.23
C SER A 143 8.67 9.32 8.01
N ARG A 144 9.23 9.37 6.80
CA ARG A 144 10.03 10.50 6.34
C ARG A 144 9.18 11.63 5.73
N GLY A 145 7.85 11.46 5.70
CA GLY A 145 6.90 12.42 5.14
C GLY A 145 6.67 12.25 3.64
N ILE A 146 7.74 12.15 2.84
CA ILE A 146 7.66 11.94 1.38
C ILE A 146 7.72 10.44 1.05
N ILE A 147 6.67 9.92 0.40
CA ILE A 147 6.63 8.56 -0.16
C ILE A 147 7.41 8.54 -1.48
N ASN A 148 6.89 9.28 -2.46
CA ASN A 148 7.43 9.37 -3.82
C ASN A 148 7.77 10.82 -4.16
N PHE A 149 8.77 11.01 -5.01
CA PHE A 149 9.09 12.32 -5.59
C PHE A 149 9.65 12.18 -7.00
N TYR A 150 9.34 13.15 -7.86
CA TYR A 150 9.67 13.10 -9.28
C TYR A 150 10.15 14.47 -9.77
N PRO A 151 11.42 14.62 -10.19
CA PRO A 151 11.90 15.83 -10.84
C PRO A 151 11.22 16.06 -12.21
N LEU A 152 10.63 17.23 -12.40
CA LEU A 152 9.91 17.68 -13.58
C LEU A 152 10.47 19.03 -14.06
N GLY A 153 11.63 18.99 -14.71
CA GLY A 153 12.35 20.20 -15.10
C GLY A 153 12.96 20.89 -13.88
N ASN A 154 12.53 22.13 -13.60
CA ASN A 154 12.89 22.86 -12.37
C ASN A 154 11.81 22.76 -11.28
N ARG A 155 10.85 21.83 -11.42
CA ARG A 155 9.81 21.54 -10.42
C ARG A 155 9.92 20.09 -9.96
N MET A 156 9.24 19.74 -8.87
CA MET A 156 9.19 18.39 -8.31
C MET A 156 7.75 18.03 -7.97
N ALA A 157 7.23 16.93 -8.51
CA ALA A 157 6.01 16.34 -7.94
C ALA A 157 6.39 15.52 -6.70
N VAL A 158 5.62 15.63 -5.63
CA VAL A 158 5.79 14.84 -4.40
C VAL A 158 4.47 14.23 -3.97
N THR A 159 4.54 13.01 -3.44
CA THR A 159 3.42 12.30 -2.82
C THR A 159 3.76 12.10 -1.35
N LEU A 160 2.92 12.63 -0.46
CA LEU A 160 3.10 12.58 0.98
C LEU A 160 2.45 11.34 1.60
N ASP A 161 3.02 10.94 2.73
CA ASP A 161 2.47 9.94 3.62
C ASP A 161 1.42 10.55 4.57
N GLU A 162 0.66 9.69 5.23
CA GLU A 162 -0.32 10.13 6.22
C GLU A 162 0.38 10.69 7.47
N LYS A 163 -0.20 11.76 8.03
CA LYS A 163 0.32 12.35 9.26
C LYS A 163 0.28 11.34 10.41
N ASN A 164 1.39 11.26 11.13
CA ASN A 164 1.54 10.46 12.34
C ASN A 164 1.79 11.37 13.56
N ASP A 165 1.14 11.07 14.68
CA ASP A 165 1.28 11.77 15.97
C ASP A 165 2.72 11.77 16.52
N TYR A 166 3.58 10.85 16.05
CA TYR A 166 4.99 10.82 16.41
C TYR A 166 5.82 11.94 15.77
N LEU A 167 5.32 12.59 14.71
CA LEU A 167 6.03 13.65 13.99
C LEU A 167 5.70 15.03 14.57
N LYS A 168 6.73 15.80 14.90
CA LYS A 168 6.62 17.19 15.37
C LYS A 168 7.04 18.22 14.34
N GLU A 169 8.01 17.87 13.50
CA GLU A 169 8.56 18.73 12.46
C GLU A 169 9.10 17.83 11.35
N VAL A 170 8.78 18.14 10.10
CA VAL A 170 9.30 17.45 8.91
C VAL A 170 9.51 18.52 7.84
N MET A 171 10.76 18.83 7.55
CA MET A 171 11.12 19.91 6.62
C MET A 171 11.90 19.35 5.45
N LEU A 172 11.47 19.68 4.23
CA LEU A 172 12.26 19.52 3.02
C LEU A 172 13.14 20.76 2.83
N HIS A 173 14.43 20.54 2.62
CA HIS A 173 15.43 21.58 2.32
C HIS A 173 15.93 21.42 0.90
N TYR A 174 16.01 22.52 0.17
CA TYR A 174 16.55 22.52 -1.20
C TYR A 174 17.17 23.87 -1.56
N ILE A 175 18.05 23.88 -2.56
CA ILE A 175 18.56 25.10 -3.18
C ILE A 175 17.70 25.45 -4.37
N GLY A 176 17.25 26.70 -4.43
CA GLY A 176 16.46 27.21 -5.55
C GLY A 176 17.32 27.53 -6.77
N THR A 177 16.69 27.70 -7.94
CA THR A 177 17.37 28.20 -9.15
C THR A 177 17.87 29.64 -8.98
N ASP A 178 17.41 30.35 -7.94
CA ASP A 178 17.90 31.66 -7.51
C ASP A 178 19.20 31.58 -6.67
N GLY A 179 19.65 30.36 -6.33
CA GLY A 179 20.84 30.12 -5.52
C GLY A 179 20.63 30.21 -4.00
N ASN A 180 19.40 30.47 -3.54
CA ASN A 180 19.09 30.57 -2.11
C ASN A 180 18.62 29.24 -1.54
N LYS A 181 18.77 29.07 -0.22
CA LYS A 181 18.20 27.94 0.52
C LYS A 181 16.71 28.20 0.75
N HIS A 182 15.89 27.20 0.46
CA HIS A 182 14.46 27.19 0.71
C HIS A 182 14.07 25.98 1.56
N GLU A 183 12.99 26.13 2.32
CA GLU A 183 12.44 25.10 3.18
C GLU A 183 10.95 24.95 2.88
N TRP A 184 10.44 23.72 2.91
CA TRP A 184 9.01 23.42 2.73
C TRP A 184 8.56 22.50 3.86
N ASP A 185 7.51 22.92 4.57
CA ASP A 185 6.96 22.17 5.71
C ASP A 185 6.12 21.01 5.20
N ILE A 186 6.70 19.81 5.26
CA ILE A 186 6.02 18.59 4.84
C ILE A 186 4.88 18.29 5.82
N LEU A 187 5.10 18.47 7.13
CA LEU A 187 4.14 18.08 8.15
C LEU A 187 2.85 18.90 8.10
N GLU A 188 2.94 20.18 7.76
CA GLU A 188 1.77 21.05 7.53
C GLU A 188 0.90 20.51 6.39
N ASN A 189 1.53 19.93 5.36
CA ASN A 189 0.86 19.41 4.17
C ASN A 189 0.42 17.94 4.28
N MET A 190 0.92 17.16 5.25
CA MET A 190 0.54 15.74 5.48
C MET A 190 -0.91 15.53 5.96
N SER A 191 -1.65 16.62 6.25
CA SER A 191 -3.07 16.57 6.62
C SER A 191 -3.94 17.47 5.76
N ASP A 192 -3.44 17.87 4.57
CA ASP A 192 -4.23 18.69 3.67
C ASP A 192 -5.51 17.93 3.29
N THR A 193 -6.64 18.53 3.63
CA THR A 193 -7.97 17.98 3.39
C THR A 193 -8.65 18.88 2.39
N LEU A 194 -8.92 18.33 1.22
CA LEU A 194 -9.66 18.98 0.17
C LEU A 194 -11.15 18.86 0.50
N GLU A 195 -11.89 19.96 0.43
CA GLU A 195 -13.28 20.00 0.86
C GLU A 195 -14.16 20.85 -0.05
N VAL A 196 -15.32 20.32 -0.42
CA VAL A 196 -16.35 21.02 -1.18
C VAL A 196 -17.70 20.87 -0.48
N ASP A 197 -18.38 21.98 -0.23
CA ASP A 197 -19.78 22.00 0.20
C ASP A 197 -20.70 21.79 -1.02
N GLN A 198 -21.37 20.63 -1.06
CA GLN A 198 -22.42 20.34 -2.02
C GLN A 198 -23.78 20.34 -1.33
N TRP A 199 -24.46 21.49 -1.39
CA TRP A 199 -25.83 21.70 -0.87
C TRP A 199 -26.02 21.38 0.62
N GLY A 200 -25.02 21.70 1.44
CA GLY A 200 -25.02 21.44 2.88
C GLY A 200 -24.40 20.09 3.27
N THR A 201 -23.92 19.31 2.29
CA THR A 201 -23.15 18.09 2.51
C THR A 201 -21.68 18.36 2.20
N MET A 202 -20.79 18.18 3.18
CA MET A 202 -19.35 18.30 2.96
C MET A 202 -18.79 17.02 2.34
N ILE A 203 -18.21 17.15 1.15
CA ILE A 203 -17.43 16.09 0.49
C ILE A 203 -15.95 16.37 0.76
N GLN A 204 -15.23 15.37 1.27
CA GLN A 204 -13.84 15.49 1.66
C GLN A 204 -12.96 14.44 0.97
N LEU A 205 -11.72 14.80 0.70
CA LEU A 205 -10.68 13.93 0.16
C LEU A 205 -9.32 14.35 0.75
N VAL A 206 -8.45 13.39 1.06
CA VAL A 206 -7.08 13.69 1.48
C VAL A 206 -6.25 14.13 0.28
N GLY A 207 -5.72 15.34 0.32
CA GLY A 207 -4.84 15.87 -0.72
C GLY A 207 -3.38 15.59 -0.38
N ASN A 208 -2.77 14.56 -0.96
CA ASN A 208 -1.38 14.20 -0.63
C ASN A 208 -0.37 14.41 -1.76
N MET A 209 -0.78 14.96 -2.91
CA MET A 209 0.13 15.25 -4.02
C MET A 209 0.36 16.75 -4.19
N PHE A 210 1.62 17.14 -4.31
CA PHE A 210 2.03 18.55 -4.44
C PHE A 210 3.04 18.74 -5.58
N LEU A 211 2.99 19.88 -6.25
CA LEU A 211 3.98 20.30 -7.23
C LEU A 211 4.80 21.45 -6.63
N LEU A 212 6.09 21.20 -6.42
CA LEU A 212 7.02 22.13 -5.79
C LEU A 212 7.96 22.78 -6.82
N PRO A 213 8.40 24.03 -6.62
CA PRO A 213 7.82 24.98 -5.66
C PRO A 213 6.37 25.30 -6.02
N GLU A 214 5.60 25.72 -5.02
CA GLU A 214 4.17 25.99 -5.17
C GLU A 214 3.89 27.10 -6.21
N GLU A 215 2.65 27.16 -6.67
CA GLU A 215 2.26 28.15 -7.67
C GLU A 215 2.49 29.59 -7.16
N GLY A 216 2.92 30.48 -8.05
CA GLY A 216 3.26 31.87 -7.71
C GLY A 216 4.69 32.07 -7.19
N VAL A 217 5.43 31.00 -6.92
CA VAL A 217 6.86 31.08 -6.58
C VAL A 217 7.70 31.36 -7.84
N SER A 218 8.64 32.31 -7.73
CA SER A 218 9.43 32.81 -8.87
C SER A 218 10.71 32.02 -9.17
N TRP A 219 11.12 31.13 -8.27
CA TRP A 219 12.25 30.22 -8.44
C TRP A 219 11.78 28.79 -8.66
N GLY A 220 12.61 27.96 -9.30
CA GLY A 220 12.46 26.51 -9.31
C GLY A 220 13.43 25.84 -8.33
N ILE A 221 13.50 24.52 -8.36
CA ILE A 221 14.47 23.70 -7.62
C ILE A 221 15.72 23.48 -8.48
N ASN A 222 16.90 23.68 -7.91
CA ASN A 222 18.16 23.31 -8.53
C ASN A 222 18.52 21.85 -8.17
N PHE A 223 18.14 20.93 -9.05
CA PHE A 223 18.41 19.49 -8.85
C PHE A 223 19.89 19.08 -8.96
N ASN A 224 20.83 19.99 -9.24
CA ASN A 224 22.26 19.69 -9.10
C ASN A 224 22.71 19.68 -7.64
N GLU A 225 21.96 20.34 -6.75
CA GLU A 225 22.22 20.35 -5.32
C GLU A 225 21.45 19.22 -4.61
N PRO A 226 21.86 18.81 -3.41
CA PRO A 226 21.13 17.84 -2.60
C PRO A 226 19.73 18.35 -2.19
N LEU A 227 18.80 17.40 -2.08
CA LEU A 227 17.51 17.58 -1.42
C LEU A 227 17.59 16.85 -0.09
N THR A 228 17.40 17.54 1.03
CA THR A 228 17.49 16.89 2.36
C THR A 228 16.21 17.05 3.16
N ILE A 229 15.92 16.07 4.01
CA ILE A 229 14.79 16.07 4.93
C ILE A 229 15.31 16.02 6.36
N THR A 230 14.92 17.01 7.16
CA THR A 230 15.14 16.99 8.61
C THR A 230 13.84 16.69 9.33
N ARG A 231 13.91 15.92 10.41
CA ARG A 231 12.71 15.54 11.18
C ARG A 231 12.96 15.64 12.67
N LYS A 232 11.91 16.01 13.41
CA LYS A 232 11.83 15.88 14.86
C LYS A 232 10.55 15.17 15.22
N GLY A 233 10.60 14.37 16.27
CA GLY A 233 9.43 13.64 16.72
C GLY A 233 9.47 13.27 18.19
N ARG A 234 8.45 12.55 18.62
CA ARG A 234 8.36 11.94 19.94
C ARG A 234 7.74 10.56 19.81
N VAL A 235 8.20 9.62 20.61
CA VAL A 235 7.56 8.32 20.79
C VAL A 235 6.98 8.30 22.21
N ALA A 236 5.82 7.70 22.41
CA ALA A 236 5.05 7.80 23.65
C ALA A 236 5.84 7.45 24.92
N GLU A 237 6.79 6.52 24.82
CA GLU A 237 7.60 6.06 25.95
C GLU A 237 8.93 6.82 26.11
N CYS A 238 9.34 7.62 25.12
CA CYS A 238 10.56 8.42 25.18
C CYS A 238 10.30 9.73 25.92
N LEU A 239 11.12 10.02 26.93
CA LEU A 239 11.06 11.27 27.69
C LEU A 239 11.46 12.50 26.87
N ASP A 240 12.19 12.29 25.77
CA ASP A 240 12.85 13.34 25.00
C ASP A 240 12.27 13.50 23.61
N GLU A 241 12.51 14.66 23.01
CA GLU A 241 12.35 14.83 21.57
C GLU A 241 13.47 14.11 20.84
N ILE A 242 13.07 13.39 19.80
CA ILE A 242 13.96 12.55 19.01
C ILE A 242 14.47 13.37 17.83
N PRO A 243 15.79 13.62 17.76
CA PRO A 243 16.42 14.13 16.55
C PRO A 243 16.60 12.97 15.57
N PHE A 244 15.92 13.01 14.43
CA PHE A 244 16.19 12.03 13.37
C PHE A 244 17.38 12.48 12.54
N THR A 245 18.17 11.51 12.09
CA THR A 245 19.22 11.75 11.10
C THR A 245 18.62 12.39 9.85
N GLU A 246 19.32 13.40 9.33
CA GLU A 246 18.98 14.01 8.05
C GLU A 246 19.00 12.94 6.94
N VAL A 247 17.97 12.97 6.09
CA VAL A 247 17.84 12.05 4.96
C VAL A 247 18.07 12.82 3.67
N THR A 248 19.00 12.35 2.83
CA THR A 248 19.13 12.88 1.46
C THR A 248 18.22 12.09 0.53
N LEU A 249 17.49 12.78 -0.35
CA LEU A 249 16.66 12.14 -1.37
C LEU A 249 17.51 11.75 -2.59
N GLU A 250 17.54 10.46 -2.89
CA GLU A 250 18.31 9.88 -4.00
C GLU A 250 17.61 10.07 -5.35
N LYS A 251 18.00 11.12 -6.09
CA LYS A 251 17.35 11.56 -7.34
C LYS A 251 17.45 10.58 -8.51
N GLY A 252 18.42 9.66 -8.47
CA GLY A 252 18.75 8.77 -9.58
C GLY A 252 17.98 7.45 -9.59
N GLU A 253 17.29 7.12 -8.51
CA GLU A 253 16.56 5.86 -8.39
C GLU A 253 15.17 6.00 -9.02
N ARG A 254 14.90 5.19 -10.05
CA ARG A 254 13.56 5.03 -10.60
C ARG A 254 12.97 3.76 -10.00
N VAL A 255 11.97 3.92 -9.14
CA VAL A 255 11.19 2.80 -8.62
C VAL A 255 9.92 2.75 -9.44
N TRP A 256 9.86 1.79 -10.35
CA TRP A 256 8.71 1.55 -11.20
C TRP A 256 7.68 0.69 -10.48
N SER A 257 6.39 0.99 -10.64
CA SER A 257 5.37 0.05 -10.19
C SER A 257 5.41 -1.26 -10.99
N THR A 258 5.06 -2.37 -10.36
CA THR A 258 5.01 -3.69 -11.01
C THR A 258 4.03 -3.69 -12.19
N HIS A 259 2.85 -3.08 -12.03
CA HIS A 259 1.86 -3.02 -13.10
C HIS A 259 2.36 -2.21 -14.30
N PHE A 260 3.01 -1.05 -14.06
CA PHE A 260 3.61 -0.26 -15.12
C PHE A 260 4.72 -1.03 -15.85
N THR A 261 5.59 -1.72 -15.11
CA THR A 261 6.67 -2.54 -15.68
C THR A 261 6.12 -3.65 -16.59
N LEU A 262 5.08 -4.36 -16.15
CA LEU A 262 4.44 -5.41 -16.95
C LEU A 262 3.81 -4.86 -18.22
N TRP A 263 3.11 -3.73 -18.11
CA TRP A 263 2.49 -3.06 -19.26
C TRP A 263 3.53 -2.51 -20.25
N MET A 264 4.60 -1.89 -19.78
CA MET A 264 5.69 -1.43 -20.63
C MET A 264 6.39 -2.58 -21.34
N ASN A 265 6.59 -3.71 -20.66
CA ASN A 265 7.11 -4.92 -21.30
C ASN A 265 6.13 -5.47 -22.34
N GLN A 266 4.81 -5.41 -22.11
CA GLN A 266 3.83 -5.79 -23.12
C GLN A 266 3.92 -4.93 -24.39
N LEU A 267 4.04 -3.61 -24.24
CA LEU A 267 4.09 -2.67 -25.37
C LEU A 267 5.44 -2.68 -26.11
N TYR A 268 6.53 -2.75 -25.36
CA TYR A 268 7.87 -2.46 -25.87
C TYR A 268 8.86 -3.62 -25.67
N GLY A 269 8.48 -4.70 -25.02
CA GLY A 269 9.34 -5.84 -24.74
C GLY A 269 10.33 -5.58 -23.59
N PRO A 270 11.24 -6.54 -23.34
CA PRO A 270 12.08 -6.53 -22.13
C PRO A 270 13.08 -5.38 -22.05
N ASP A 271 13.42 -4.75 -23.18
CA ASP A 271 14.33 -3.60 -23.26
C ASP A 271 13.59 -2.25 -23.27
N TRP A 272 12.34 -2.21 -22.79
CA TRP A 272 11.53 -0.99 -22.80
C TRP A 272 12.18 0.19 -22.05
N GLU A 273 12.97 -0.08 -21.01
CA GLU A 273 13.65 0.95 -20.22
C GLU A 273 14.63 1.79 -21.06
N SER A 274 15.26 1.18 -22.07
CA SER A 274 16.18 1.88 -22.99
C SER A 274 15.44 2.94 -23.83
N ARG A 275 14.12 2.79 -23.98
CA ARG A 275 13.25 3.63 -24.80
C ARG A 275 12.50 4.70 -24.03
N VAL A 276 12.52 4.67 -22.69
CA VAL A 276 11.79 5.61 -21.83
C VAL A 276 11.99 7.08 -22.21
N ASN A 277 13.22 7.44 -22.60
CA ASN A 277 13.56 8.82 -22.94
C ASN A 277 13.05 9.28 -24.33
N THR A 278 12.51 8.38 -25.15
CA THR A 278 12.04 8.66 -26.51
C THR A 278 10.53 8.51 -26.69
N ILE A 279 9.80 8.08 -25.65
CA ILE A 279 8.36 7.86 -25.72
C ILE A 279 7.65 9.23 -25.67
N GLU A 280 6.99 9.58 -26.77
CA GLU A 280 6.23 10.83 -26.90
C GLU A 280 4.72 10.64 -26.70
N GLU A 281 4.20 9.45 -26.99
CA GLU A 281 2.77 9.11 -26.88
C GLU A 281 2.64 7.77 -26.16
N ILE A 282 1.60 7.64 -25.33
CA ILE A 282 1.32 6.38 -24.65
C ILE A 282 -0.17 6.09 -24.57
N ASP A 283 -0.54 4.83 -24.80
CA ASP A 283 -1.92 4.35 -24.82
C ASP A 283 -2.18 3.46 -23.60
N LEU A 284 -2.92 3.99 -22.63
CA LEU A 284 -3.33 3.33 -21.39
C LEU A 284 -4.75 2.81 -21.54
N ASP A 285 -4.91 1.54 -21.87
CA ASP A 285 -6.22 0.98 -22.15
C ASP A 285 -6.90 0.35 -20.92
N TYR A 286 -6.15 -0.27 -20.02
CA TYR A 286 -6.68 -1.05 -18.89
C TYR A 286 -6.17 -0.57 -17.53
N ASP A 287 -6.61 -1.24 -16.46
CA ASP A 287 -6.27 -0.94 -15.08
C ASP A 287 -4.78 -0.66 -14.88
N LEU A 288 -4.50 0.45 -14.21
CA LEU A 288 -3.17 0.82 -13.76
C LEU A 288 -3.30 1.42 -12.36
N ALA A 289 -2.52 0.93 -11.40
CA ALA A 289 -2.72 1.31 -9.99
C ALA A 289 -2.51 2.81 -9.74
N THR A 290 -1.56 3.42 -10.45
CA THR A 290 -1.22 4.85 -10.36
C THR A 290 -0.65 5.31 -11.70
N PHE A 291 -0.83 6.59 -12.03
CA PHE A 291 -0.22 7.19 -13.21
C PHE A 291 1.12 7.87 -12.89
N GLU A 292 1.57 7.87 -11.63
CA GLU A 292 2.81 8.55 -11.20
C GLU A 292 4.05 8.11 -12.00
N ASP A 293 4.12 6.85 -12.45
CA ASP A 293 5.23 6.35 -13.28
C ASP A 293 5.38 7.12 -14.62
N LEU A 294 4.32 7.77 -15.12
CA LEU A 294 4.38 8.63 -16.30
C LEU A 294 5.34 9.82 -16.12
N PHE A 295 5.61 10.24 -14.89
CA PHE A 295 6.59 11.30 -14.62
C PHE A 295 8.00 10.93 -15.10
N TYR A 296 8.33 9.64 -15.13
CA TYR A 296 9.63 9.16 -15.61
C TYR A 296 9.80 9.19 -17.13
N LEU A 297 8.76 9.54 -17.90
CA LEU A 297 8.81 9.66 -19.36
C LEU A 297 9.09 11.12 -19.78
N PRO A 298 10.36 11.53 -19.98
CA PRO A 298 10.71 12.94 -20.14
C PRO A 298 10.27 13.55 -21.49
N ALA A 299 10.07 12.72 -22.52
CA ALA A 299 9.67 13.15 -23.85
C ALA A 299 8.15 13.08 -24.09
N LEU A 300 7.38 12.66 -23.08
CA LEU A 300 5.94 12.46 -23.20
C LEU A 300 5.25 13.78 -23.57
N LYS A 301 4.39 13.71 -24.59
CA LYS A 301 3.56 14.81 -25.11
C LYS A 301 2.07 14.47 -25.06
N GLN A 302 1.72 13.20 -25.13
CA GLN A 302 0.32 12.77 -25.18
C GLN A 302 0.08 11.49 -24.39
N VAL A 303 -1.02 11.46 -23.64
CA VAL A 303 -1.54 10.29 -22.95
C VAL A 303 -2.94 10.00 -23.47
N ASN A 304 -3.14 8.81 -24.03
CA ASN A 304 -4.45 8.37 -24.49
C ASN A 304 -5.00 7.30 -23.55
N LEU A 305 -6.20 7.51 -23.04
CA LEU A 305 -6.87 6.62 -22.10
C LEU A 305 -8.00 5.89 -22.81
N GLY A 306 -7.88 4.56 -22.96
CA GLY A 306 -8.89 3.70 -23.59
C GLY A 306 -8.97 3.78 -25.11
N LYS A 307 -7.94 4.30 -25.78
CA LYS A 307 -7.92 4.52 -27.24
C LYS A 307 -8.07 3.23 -28.04
N ASN A 308 -7.52 2.12 -27.56
CA ASN A 308 -7.58 0.82 -28.26
C ASN A 308 -8.68 -0.09 -27.71
N ARG A 309 -9.63 0.48 -26.95
CA ARG A 309 -10.85 -0.19 -26.48
C ARG A 309 -12.03 0.20 -27.35
N TYR A 310 -12.27 -0.58 -28.41
CA TYR A 310 -13.27 -0.26 -29.43
C TYR A 310 -14.64 -0.81 -29.03
N LEU A 311 -15.54 0.06 -28.60
CA LEU A 311 -16.91 -0.33 -28.26
C LEU A 311 -17.80 -0.47 -29.50
N CYS A 312 -18.85 -1.30 -29.40
CA CYS A 312 -19.87 -1.35 -30.44
C CYS A 312 -20.82 -0.14 -30.34
N GLU A 313 -21.32 0.35 -31.49
CA GLU A 313 -22.22 1.53 -31.57
C GLU A 313 -23.49 1.40 -30.71
N ALA A 314 -23.96 0.16 -30.47
CA ALA A 314 -25.13 -0.10 -29.61
C ALA A 314 -24.90 0.28 -28.13
N LEU A 315 -23.64 0.44 -27.71
CA LEU A 315 -23.25 0.91 -26.38
C LEU A 315 -22.98 2.42 -26.32
N ASP A 316 -22.82 3.09 -27.47
CA ASP A 316 -22.50 4.52 -27.59
C ASP A 316 -23.73 5.44 -27.36
N MET A 317 -24.94 4.94 -27.57
CA MET A 317 -26.15 5.76 -27.50
C MET A 317 -26.68 5.91 -26.07
N TRP A 318 -26.16 6.84 -25.25
CA TRP A 318 -26.85 7.63 -24.20
C TRP A 318 -27.93 6.95 -23.31
N GLY A 319 -27.94 5.62 -23.25
CA GLY A 319 -29.14 4.82 -23.05
C GLY A 319 -28.95 3.68 -22.05
N MET A 320 -27.78 3.58 -21.45
CA MET A 320 -27.61 2.82 -20.22
C MET A 320 -27.76 3.72 -19.00
N LYS A 321 -28.95 4.32 -18.83
CA LYS A 321 -29.39 4.71 -17.49
C LYS A 321 -29.55 3.42 -16.67
N GLY A 322 -28.62 3.15 -15.75
CA GLY A 322 -28.75 2.07 -14.77
C GLY A 322 -28.01 0.76 -15.10
N VAL A 323 -27.11 0.75 -16.10
CA VAL A 323 -26.07 -0.29 -16.13
C VAL A 323 -24.88 0.29 -15.37
N GLU A 324 -24.53 -0.35 -14.27
CA GLU A 324 -23.35 0.00 -13.49
C GLU A 324 -22.12 -0.05 -14.40
N LYS A 325 -21.24 0.96 -14.28
CA LYS A 325 -20.02 1.10 -15.06
C LYS A 325 -18.95 0.09 -14.61
N ASP A 326 -19.29 -1.18 -14.48
CA ASP A 326 -18.43 -2.21 -13.86
C ASP A 326 -17.22 -2.61 -14.74
N TYR A 327 -17.01 -1.94 -15.88
CA TYR A 327 -16.02 -2.31 -16.92
C TYR A 327 -15.14 -1.13 -17.37
N VAL A 328 -15.10 -0.08 -16.56
CA VAL A 328 -14.12 1.01 -16.66
C VAL A 328 -12.75 0.51 -16.23
N SER A 329 -11.71 1.17 -16.72
CA SER A 329 -10.35 0.95 -16.27
C SER A 329 -10.13 1.64 -14.92
N LEU A 330 -9.58 0.90 -13.96
CA LEU A 330 -9.40 1.33 -12.58
C LEU A 330 -8.01 1.94 -12.34
N THR A 331 -7.98 3.01 -11.57
CA THR A 331 -6.79 3.68 -11.04
C THR A 331 -7.16 4.42 -9.76
N ASP A 332 -6.16 4.82 -8.97
CA ASP A 332 -6.34 5.92 -8.02
C ASP A 332 -6.68 7.20 -8.80
N GLU A 333 -7.96 7.58 -8.84
CA GLU A 333 -8.44 8.70 -9.66
C GLU A 333 -7.88 10.05 -9.21
N TYR A 334 -7.71 10.23 -7.89
CA TYR A 334 -7.10 11.46 -7.37
C TYR A 334 -5.66 11.57 -7.87
N LYS A 335 -4.84 10.54 -7.64
CA LYS A 335 -3.42 10.57 -8.05
C LYS A 335 -3.26 10.64 -9.56
N ALA A 336 -4.12 9.96 -10.31
CA ALA A 336 -4.10 10.00 -11.76
C ALA A 336 -4.41 11.40 -12.29
N LEU A 337 -5.48 12.05 -11.82
CA LEU A 337 -5.84 13.41 -12.26
C LEU A 337 -4.77 14.43 -11.87
N MET A 338 -4.24 14.36 -10.64
CA MET A 338 -3.14 15.25 -10.23
C MET A 338 -1.87 15.01 -11.05
N THR A 339 -1.55 13.76 -11.36
CA THR A 339 -0.40 13.41 -12.21
C THR A 339 -0.53 14.00 -13.61
N LEU A 340 -1.68 13.81 -14.25
CA LEU A 340 -1.96 14.36 -15.58
C LEU A 340 -1.91 15.90 -15.56
N GLN A 341 -2.46 16.52 -14.51
CA GLN A 341 -2.36 17.97 -14.34
C GLN A 341 -0.91 18.44 -14.21
N TYR A 342 -0.08 17.76 -13.40
CA TYR A 342 1.32 18.13 -13.24
C TYR A 342 2.11 17.93 -14.54
N LEU A 343 1.82 16.89 -15.32
CA LEU A 343 2.39 16.68 -16.65
C LEU A 343 1.96 17.79 -17.63
N LYS A 344 0.68 18.17 -17.65
CA LYS A 344 0.19 19.32 -18.42
C LYS A 344 0.91 20.61 -18.03
N THR A 345 0.97 20.92 -16.74
CA THR A 345 1.59 22.15 -16.21
C THR A 345 3.09 22.22 -16.50
N THR A 346 3.81 21.11 -16.39
CA THR A 346 5.29 21.12 -16.49
C THR A 346 5.82 20.84 -17.88
N ARG A 347 5.09 20.10 -18.70
CA ARG A 347 5.54 19.61 -20.02
C ARG A 347 4.56 19.87 -21.15
N GLY A 348 3.35 20.36 -20.87
CA GLY A 348 2.31 20.58 -21.88
C GLY A 348 1.70 19.28 -22.41
N VAL A 349 1.71 18.21 -21.61
CA VAL A 349 1.15 16.90 -22.02
C VAL A 349 -0.36 17.01 -22.21
N GLU A 350 -0.84 16.57 -23.35
CA GLU A 350 -2.27 16.46 -23.65
C GLU A 350 -2.82 15.10 -23.19
N THR A 351 -4.05 15.10 -22.65
CA THR A 351 -4.71 13.86 -22.22
C THR A 351 -6.02 13.67 -22.97
N ASN A 352 -6.11 12.56 -23.68
CA ASN A 352 -7.28 12.16 -24.46
C ASN A 352 -7.97 10.98 -23.78
N VAL A 353 -9.27 11.07 -23.54
CA VAL A 353 -10.08 10.05 -22.87
C VAL A 353 -11.15 9.55 -23.82
N TYR A 354 -11.06 8.27 -24.19
CA TYR A 354 -11.98 7.64 -25.11
C TYR A 354 -13.08 6.90 -24.36
N ASN A 355 -14.31 7.04 -24.86
CA ASN A 355 -15.49 6.27 -24.44
C ASN A 355 -15.83 6.35 -22.94
N GLY A 356 -15.29 7.32 -22.21
CA GLY A 356 -15.51 7.46 -20.77
C GLY A 356 -14.99 6.27 -19.94
N MET A 357 -13.94 5.60 -20.41
CA MET A 357 -13.37 4.39 -19.79
C MET A 357 -12.61 4.63 -18.49
N TYR A 358 -12.31 5.89 -18.15
CA TYR A 358 -11.61 6.28 -16.94
C TYR A 358 -12.37 7.37 -16.19
N PHE A 359 -12.03 7.58 -14.92
CA PHE A 359 -12.54 8.67 -14.09
C PHE A 359 -14.06 8.63 -13.88
N SER A 360 -14.57 7.45 -13.55
CA SER A 360 -16.00 7.23 -13.33
C SER A 360 -16.41 7.21 -11.87
N GLY A 361 -15.42 7.15 -10.97
CA GLY A 361 -15.55 7.15 -9.53
C GLY A 361 -16.18 8.43 -9.01
N LYS A 362 -16.80 8.29 -7.84
CA LYS A 362 -17.49 9.37 -7.16
C LYS A 362 -17.08 9.46 -5.70
N LEU A 363 -17.09 10.68 -5.20
CA LEU A 363 -16.91 11.05 -3.80
C LEU A 363 -18.27 11.43 -3.21
N GLY A 364 -18.42 11.24 -1.90
CA GLY A 364 -19.64 11.57 -1.16
C GLY A 364 -20.56 10.37 -0.93
N ASP A 365 -21.67 10.61 -0.24
CA ASP A 365 -22.68 9.59 0.05
C ASP A 365 -23.72 9.53 -1.08
N PRO A 366 -24.03 8.35 -1.64
CA PRO A 366 -25.02 8.17 -2.71
C PRO A 366 -26.40 8.79 -2.44
N ASN A 367 -26.80 8.89 -1.17
CA ASN A 367 -28.10 9.40 -0.75
C ASN A 367 -28.07 10.88 -0.36
N LEU A 368 -26.90 11.42 0.00
CA LEU A 368 -26.75 12.81 0.49
C LEU A 368 -26.11 13.75 -0.53
N GLY A 369 -25.47 13.21 -1.57
CA GLY A 369 -24.83 13.96 -2.64
C GLY A 369 -23.50 13.33 -3.04
N GLU A 370 -23.36 13.07 -4.34
CA GLU A 370 -22.11 12.60 -4.92
C GLU A 370 -21.54 13.60 -5.94
N MET A 371 -20.22 13.52 -6.11
CA MET A 371 -19.47 14.29 -7.11
C MET A 371 -18.37 13.41 -7.74
N SER A 372 -18.13 13.55 -9.04
CA SER A 372 -16.95 12.89 -9.65
C SER A 372 -15.66 13.54 -9.17
N TYR A 373 -14.56 12.78 -9.12
CA TYR A 373 -13.24 13.30 -8.78
C TYR A 373 -12.84 14.49 -9.65
N THR A 374 -13.07 14.40 -10.97
CA THR A 374 -12.77 15.49 -11.92
C THR A 374 -13.49 16.77 -11.53
N LYS A 375 -14.80 16.71 -11.28
CA LYS A 375 -15.59 17.91 -10.93
C LYS A 375 -15.16 18.48 -9.58
N PHE A 376 -14.89 17.60 -8.61
CA PHE A 376 -14.42 17.99 -7.28
C PHE A 376 -13.10 18.77 -7.34
N LEU A 377 -12.10 18.25 -8.04
CA LEU A 377 -10.79 18.89 -8.16
C LEU A 377 -10.83 20.17 -9.02
N GLN A 378 -11.67 20.23 -10.06
CA GLN A 378 -11.88 21.44 -10.85
C GLN A 378 -12.49 22.57 -10.01
N GLN A 379 -13.48 22.26 -9.15
CA GLN A 379 -14.08 23.28 -8.29
C GLN A 379 -13.08 23.87 -7.28
N LEU A 380 -12.11 23.08 -6.85
CA LEU A 380 -11.02 23.51 -5.98
C LEU A 380 -9.87 24.21 -6.73
N GLY A 381 -9.92 24.27 -8.06
CA GLY A 381 -8.81 24.80 -8.88
C GLY A 381 -7.54 23.96 -8.81
N LYS A 382 -7.63 22.68 -8.40
CA LYS A 382 -6.49 21.76 -8.34
C LYS A 382 -6.15 21.17 -9.71
N ILE A 383 -7.13 21.11 -10.60
CA ILE A 383 -6.95 20.73 -12.00
C ILE A 383 -7.71 21.69 -12.92
N ASP A 384 -7.23 21.81 -14.16
CA ASP A 384 -7.83 22.66 -15.17
C ASP A 384 -9.15 22.08 -15.70
N ALA A 385 -10.04 22.97 -16.14
CA ALA A 385 -11.32 22.59 -16.75
C ALA A 385 -11.14 21.81 -18.07
N ASP A 386 -10.06 22.10 -18.80
CA ASP A 386 -9.65 21.51 -20.07
C ASP A 386 -8.49 20.50 -19.89
N LEU A 387 -8.37 19.86 -18.71
CA LEU A 387 -7.36 18.81 -18.49
C LEU A 387 -7.58 17.60 -19.41
N LEU A 388 -8.84 17.22 -19.66
CA LEU A 388 -9.21 15.99 -20.36
C LEU A 388 -9.98 16.31 -21.65
N ASN A 389 -9.46 15.83 -22.78
CA ASN A 389 -10.15 15.85 -24.06
C ASN A 389 -10.99 14.58 -24.21
N HIS A 390 -12.30 14.70 -24.37
CA HIS A 390 -13.20 13.55 -24.46
C HIS A 390 -13.53 13.18 -25.90
N TYR A 391 -13.43 11.89 -26.21
CA TYR A 391 -13.74 11.29 -27.51
C TYR A 391 -14.78 10.18 -27.33
N ALA A 392 -15.72 10.09 -28.27
CA ALA A 392 -16.77 9.07 -28.31
C ALA A 392 -16.39 7.91 -29.26
N VAL A 393 -17.29 6.91 -29.37
CA VAL A 393 -17.06 5.76 -30.26
C VAL A 393 -16.95 6.23 -31.72
N ALA A 394 -17.73 7.23 -32.10
CA ALA A 394 -17.68 7.84 -33.43
C ALA A 394 -16.31 8.50 -33.78
N ASP A 395 -15.50 8.82 -32.78
CA ASP A 395 -14.18 9.42 -32.98
C ASP A 395 -13.05 8.37 -33.07
N GLN A 396 -13.35 7.09 -32.80
CA GLN A 396 -12.39 6.01 -32.89
C GLN A 396 -12.38 5.37 -34.26
N THR A 397 -11.18 5.23 -34.83
CA THR A 397 -10.97 4.45 -36.06
C THR A 397 -10.35 3.11 -35.69
N GLN A 398 -11.02 2.02 -36.06
CA GLN A 398 -10.46 0.67 -35.89
C GLN A 398 -9.28 0.46 -36.87
N PRO A 399 -8.26 -0.33 -36.50
CA PRO A 399 -7.15 -0.65 -37.40
C PRO A 399 -7.66 -1.37 -38.65
N GLU A 400 -7.08 -1.02 -39.80
CA GLU A 400 -7.32 -1.77 -41.03
C GLU A 400 -6.61 -3.13 -40.95
N ILE A 401 -7.36 -4.20 -41.22
CA ILE A 401 -6.86 -5.57 -41.17
C ILE A 401 -7.32 -6.36 -42.39
N VAL A 402 -6.55 -7.39 -42.74
CA VAL A 402 -6.90 -8.40 -43.75
C VAL A 402 -7.02 -9.76 -43.04
N PRO A 403 -8.25 -10.24 -42.76
CA PRO A 403 -8.47 -11.55 -42.15
C PRO A 403 -7.87 -12.69 -42.96
N LEU A 404 -7.30 -13.69 -42.28
CA LEU A 404 -6.84 -14.91 -42.94
C LEU A 404 -8.03 -15.81 -43.33
N ALA A 405 -7.96 -16.40 -44.53
CA ALA A 405 -8.94 -17.38 -45.00
C ALA A 405 -8.84 -18.67 -44.16
N TRP A 406 -9.97 -19.12 -43.61
CA TRP A 406 -10.01 -20.14 -42.55
C TRP A 406 -10.85 -21.38 -42.87
N GLU A 407 -11.52 -21.43 -44.01
CA GLU A 407 -12.53 -22.44 -44.35
C GLU A 407 -11.98 -23.87 -44.33
N ASP A 408 -10.68 -24.03 -44.65
CA ASP A 408 -9.97 -25.32 -44.67
C ASP A 408 -9.20 -25.64 -43.37
N TRP A 409 -9.29 -24.78 -42.36
CA TRP A 409 -8.51 -24.93 -41.12
C TRP A 409 -8.98 -26.10 -40.26
N GLY A 410 -8.05 -26.71 -39.54
CA GLY A 410 -8.37 -27.68 -38.49
C GLY A 410 -8.68 -26.95 -37.18
N LEU A 411 -9.90 -27.07 -36.68
CA LEU A 411 -10.34 -26.41 -35.45
C LEU A 411 -10.53 -27.43 -34.32
N MET A 412 -9.66 -27.41 -33.31
CA MET A 412 -9.71 -28.34 -32.17
C MET A 412 -9.80 -27.63 -30.82
N CYS A 413 -10.74 -28.06 -29.98
CA CYS A 413 -10.92 -27.59 -28.62
C CYS A 413 -10.53 -28.70 -27.64
N SER A 414 -9.92 -28.32 -26.50
CA SER A 414 -9.62 -29.25 -25.40
C SER A 414 -10.87 -29.97 -24.86
N ASP A 415 -12.06 -29.42 -25.08
CA ASP A 415 -13.32 -30.14 -25.05
C ASP A 415 -13.80 -30.40 -26.49
N THR A 416 -13.60 -31.62 -26.96
CA THR A 416 -13.84 -32.00 -28.35
C THR A 416 -15.28 -31.79 -28.81
N THR A 417 -16.23 -31.65 -27.87
CA THR A 417 -17.64 -31.32 -28.16
C THR A 417 -17.78 -30.00 -28.92
N TYR A 418 -16.88 -29.05 -28.67
CA TYR A 418 -16.91 -27.71 -29.26
C TYR A 418 -15.91 -27.52 -30.41
N SER A 419 -15.29 -28.61 -30.89
CA SER A 419 -14.38 -28.58 -32.04
C SER A 419 -15.12 -28.43 -33.38
N GLY A 420 -14.40 -27.99 -34.42
CA GLY A 420 -14.94 -27.82 -35.76
C GLY A 420 -15.78 -26.55 -35.94
N ASN A 421 -16.50 -26.50 -37.06
CA ASN A 421 -17.31 -25.35 -37.52
C ASN A 421 -18.79 -25.69 -37.78
N ASN A 422 -19.21 -26.93 -37.52
CA ASN A 422 -20.52 -27.45 -37.94
C ASN A 422 -21.61 -27.38 -36.86
N ASN A 423 -21.28 -26.93 -35.64
CA ASN A 423 -22.20 -26.95 -34.49
C ASN A 423 -22.39 -25.55 -33.90
N THR A 424 -23.59 -25.26 -33.39
CA THR A 424 -23.87 -24.05 -32.61
C THR A 424 -22.92 -23.91 -31.43
N GLY A 425 -22.28 -22.75 -31.30
CA GLY A 425 -21.33 -22.46 -30.22
C GLY A 425 -19.97 -23.16 -30.34
N SER A 426 -19.65 -23.73 -31.51
CA SER A 426 -18.33 -24.32 -31.81
C SER A 426 -17.31 -23.28 -32.26
N MET A 427 -16.05 -23.69 -32.36
CA MET A 427 -14.92 -22.81 -32.71
C MET A 427 -15.09 -22.04 -34.03
N GLY A 428 -15.81 -22.58 -35.01
CA GLY A 428 -16.00 -21.89 -36.30
C GLY A 428 -16.70 -20.53 -36.18
N TRP A 429 -17.47 -20.29 -35.12
CA TRP A 429 -18.12 -18.99 -34.85
C TRP A 429 -17.15 -17.92 -34.36
N LEU A 430 -15.88 -18.27 -34.06
CA LEU A 430 -14.88 -17.28 -33.70
C LEU A 430 -14.29 -16.57 -34.93
N LEU A 431 -14.54 -17.08 -36.13
CA LEU A 431 -13.82 -16.68 -37.35
C LEU A 431 -14.75 -16.02 -38.39
N ASP A 432 -16.03 -15.86 -38.10
CA ASP A 432 -17.04 -15.35 -39.05
C ASP A 432 -17.31 -13.84 -38.95
N ASP A 433 -16.62 -13.14 -38.05
CA ASP A 433 -16.75 -11.69 -37.80
C ASP A 433 -18.19 -11.27 -37.44
N ASP A 434 -18.86 -12.16 -36.70
CA ASP A 434 -20.22 -11.97 -36.21
C ASP A 434 -20.27 -12.26 -34.71
N SER A 435 -19.81 -11.28 -33.91
CA SER A 435 -19.79 -11.33 -32.44
C SER A 435 -21.09 -11.71 -31.71
N LYS A 436 -22.23 -11.79 -32.42
CA LYS A 436 -23.50 -12.34 -31.91
C LYS A 436 -23.54 -13.86 -31.91
N LYS A 437 -22.82 -14.50 -32.82
CA LYS A 437 -22.51 -15.92 -32.79
C LYS A 437 -21.27 -16.09 -31.92
N CYS A 438 -21.40 -16.80 -30.80
CA CYS A 438 -20.31 -16.90 -29.83
C CYS A 438 -19.89 -18.35 -29.60
N PHE A 439 -18.58 -18.57 -29.46
CA PHE A 439 -18.08 -19.75 -28.77
C PHE A 439 -18.58 -19.74 -27.33
N SER A 440 -19.33 -20.78 -26.94
CA SER A 440 -20.05 -20.78 -25.66
C SER A 440 -20.09 -22.19 -25.08
N PRO A 441 -19.04 -22.63 -24.38
CA PRO A 441 -19.06 -23.90 -23.68
C PRO A 441 -20.13 -23.90 -22.58
N GLY A 442 -20.75 -25.06 -22.35
CA GLY A 442 -21.80 -25.21 -21.35
C GLY A 442 -21.34 -24.92 -19.92
N LYS A 443 -22.29 -24.66 -19.01
CA LYS A 443 -22.00 -24.46 -17.58
C LYS A 443 -21.38 -25.71 -16.96
N ARG A 444 -20.37 -25.50 -16.12
CA ARG A 444 -19.67 -26.54 -15.34
C ARG A 444 -19.60 -26.16 -13.86
N PHE A 445 -19.38 -27.11 -12.97
CA PHE A 445 -19.18 -26.85 -11.53
C PHE A 445 -17.70 -26.65 -11.15
N GLU A 446 -16.82 -26.49 -12.14
CA GLU A 446 -15.37 -26.37 -11.94
C GLU A 446 -14.79 -25.28 -12.85
N ILE A 447 -13.71 -24.67 -12.38
CA ILE A 447 -12.88 -23.78 -13.19
C ILE A 447 -12.10 -24.64 -14.18
N LYS A 448 -12.13 -24.25 -15.46
CA LYS A 448 -11.46 -24.93 -16.56
C LYS A 448 -10.85 -23.91 -17.51
N THR A 449 -9.62 -24.19 -17.95
CA THR A 449 -9.03 -23.50 -19.10
C THR A 449 -9.38 -24.28 -20.38
N TYR A 450 -9.99 -23.59 -21.33
CA TYR A 450 -10.22 -24.11 -22.68
C TYR A 450 -9.02 -23.75 -23.54
N GLU A 451 -8.47 -24.73 -24.26
CA GLU A 451 -7.40 -24.53 -25.23
C GLU A 451 -7.97 -24.77 -26.62
N LEU A 452 -7.92 -23.75 -27.47
CA LEU A 452 -8.43 -23.75 -28.82
C LEU A 452 -7.24 -23.73 -29.78
N THR A 453 -7.06 -24.79 -30.56
CA THR A 453 -5.99 -24.92 -31.55
C THR A 453 -6.54 -24.76 -32.96
N PHE A 454 -5.94 -23.84 -33.70
CA PHE A 454 -6.24 -23.56 -35.10
C PHE A 454 -5.05 -24.05 -35.95
N ASP A 455 -5.27 -25.07 -36.80
CA ASP A 455 -4.30 -25.57 -37.78
C ASP A 455 -4.60 -24.94 -39.14
N MET A 456 -3.81 -23.94 -39.51
CA MET A 456 -3.94 -23.19 -40.77
C MET A 456 -3.53 -24.01 -42.01
N LYS A 457 -3.16 -25.30 -41.82
CA LYS A 457 -2.69 -26.29 -42.81
C LYS A 457 -1.34 -26.00 -43.43
N THR A 458 -1.06 -24.76 -43.77
CA THR A 458 0.23 -24.28 -44.23
C THR A 458 0.75 -23.19 -43.30
N PRO A 459 2.07 -23.03 -43.17
CA PRO A 459 2.63 -21.84 -42.54
C PRO A 459 2.11 -20.57 -43.25
N GLN A 460 1.70 -19.58 -42.47
CA GLN A 460 1.23 -18.27 -42.92
C GLN A 460 1.78 -17.19 -42.01
N MET A 461 1.97 -15.99 -42.55
CA MET A 461 2.30 -14.82 -41.75
C MET A 461 1.06 -14.36 -40.99
N VAL A 462 1.23 -14.04 -39.70
CA VAL A 462 0.19 -13.48 -38.84
C VAL A 462 0.75 -12.19 -38.23
N HIS A 463 0.06 -11.07 -38.40
CA HIS A 463 0.47 -9.78 -37.80
C HIS A 463 -0.25 -9.49 -36.49
N GLY A 464 -1.41 -10.11 -36.27
CA GLY A 464 -2.17 -9.94 -35.03
C GLY A 464 -3.48 -10.70 -35.02
N PHE A 465 -4.28 -10.40 -34.00
CA PHE A 465 -5.58 -11.01 -33.76
C PHE A 465 -6.61 -9.92 -33.42
N LYS A 466 -7.75 -9.93 -34.11
CA LYS A 466 -8.93 -9.16 -33.72
C LYS A 466 -9.73 -10.03 -32.75
N PHE A 467 -9.81 -9.59 -31.51
CA PHE A 467 -10.54 -10.25 -30.44
C PHE A 467 -11.80 -9.46 -30.14
N VAL A 468 -12.98 -10.08 -30.21
CA VAL A 468 -14.27 -9.40 -29.97
C VAL A 468 -15.06 -10.12 -28.91
N GLN A 469 -15.42 -9.40 -27.85
CA GLN A 469 -16.28 -9.92 -26.80
C GLN A 469 -17.65 -10.31 -27.33
N ALA A 470 -18.25 -11.33 -26.71
CA ALA A 470 -19.60 -11.76 -27.08
C ALA A 470 -20.60 -10.60 -26.97
N HIS A 471 -21.39 -10.39 -28.01
CA HIS A 471 -22.45 -9.39 -28.05
C HIS A 471 -23.82 -10.06 -27.99
N PRO A 472 -24.69 -9.74 -27.01
CA PRO A 472 -26.03 -10.32 -26.98
C PRO A 472 -26.93 -9.77 -28.10
N ASP A 473 -27.83 -10.59 -28.64
CA ASP A 473 -28.80 -10.19 -29.68
C ASP A 473 -29.76 -9.07 -29.25
N ALA A 474 -30.01 -8.95 -27.94
CA ALA A 474 -30.79 -7.87 -27.34
C ALA A 474 -30.23 -7.50 -25.96
N ILE A 475 -30.15 -6.20 -25.68
CA ILE A 475 -29.81 -5.67 -24.36
C ILE A 475 -31.09 -5.75 -23.49
N THR A 476 -31.25 -6.82 -22.73
CA THR A 476 -32.36 -7.04 -21.80
C THR A 476 -31.90 -6.93 -20.34
N GLU A 477 -32.82 -7.10 -19.38
CA GLU A 477 -32.52 -7.16 -17.93
C GLU A 477 -31.47 -8.24 -17.57
N ASP A 478 -31.20 -9.19 -18.49
CA ASP A 478 -30.16 -10.21 -18.41
C ASP A 478 -28.76 -9.75 -18.91
N TYR A 479 -28.57 -8.48 -19.31
CA TYR A 479 -27.26 -7.95 -19.75
C TYR A 479 -26.17 -8.18 -18.71
N LYS A 480 -26.47 -7.97 -17.42
CA LYS A 480 -25.54 -8.27 -16.30
C LYS A 480 -25.11 -9.74 -16.27
N LYS A 481 -26.00 -10.67 -16.67
CA LYS A 481 -25.64 -12.08 -16.74
C LYS A 481 -24.64 -12.33 -17.85
N VAL A 482 -24.77 -11.66 -19.00
CA VAL A 482 -23.84 -11.82 -20.14
C VAL A 482 -22.43 -11.36 -19.77
N LEU A 483 -22.32 -10.28 -19.02
CA LEU A 483 -21.03 -9.74 -18.61
C LEU A 483 -20.21 -10.73 -17.76
N GLY A 484 -20.87 -11.55 -16.94
CA GLY A 484 -20.20 -12.63 -16.19
C GLY A 484 -19.54 -13.70 -17.06
N TYR A 485 -19.88 -13.80 -18.35
CA TYR A 485 -19.27 -14.73 -19.31
C TYR A 485 -18.07 -14.14 -20.05
N LEU A 486 -17.90 -12.81 -20.03
CA LEU A 486 -16.90 -12.11 -20.83
C LEU A 486 -15.50 -12.29 -20.24
N LEU A 487 -14.51 -12.40 -21.12
CA LEU A 487 -13.13 -12.66 -20.74
C LEU A 487 -12.43 -11.35 -20.36
N SER A 488 -11.54 -11.37 -19.37
CA SER A 488 -10.68 -10.21 -19.06
C SER A 488 -9.24 -10.43 -19.49
N ALA A 489 -8.85 -11.68 -19.77
CA ALA A 489 -7.51 -11.99 -20.22
C ALA A 489 -7.47 -13.29 -21.05
N VAL A 490 -6.55 -13.36 -22.01
CA VAL A 490 -6.34 -14.54 -22.88
C VAL A 490 -4.87 -14.82 -23.10
N LYS A 491 -4.49 -16.09 -23.27
CA LYS A 491 -3.13 -16.45 -23.69
C LYS A 491 -3.14 -16.88 -25.15
N ILE A 492 -2.21 -16.34 -25.94
CA ILE A 492 -2.07 -16.67 -27.36
C ILE A 492 -0.65 -17.17 -27.62
N GLU A 493 -0.57 -18.36 -28.19
CA GLU A 493 0.69 -18.99 -28.58
C GLU A 493 0.64 -19.40 -30.04
N VAL A 494 1.82 -19.47 -30.66
CA VAL A 494 1.99 -19.89 -32.05
C VAL A 494 3.01 -21.01 -32.15
N SER A 495 2.90 -21.83 -33.21
CA SER A 495 3.78 -22.98 -33.45
C SER A 495 3.85 -23.34 -34.94
N ASN A 496 4.93 -24.03 -35.33
CA ASN A 496 5.07 -24.64 -36.65
C ASN A 496 4.90 -26.17 -36.65
N ASP A 497 4.95 -26.82 -35.48
CA ASP A 497 4.92 -28.28 -35.33
C ASP A 497 3.84 -28.80 -34.37
N ALA A 498 3.09 -27.89 -33.72
CA ALA A 498 2.11 -28.15 -32.65
C ALA A 498 2.69 -28.82 -31.38
N VAL A 499 4.02 -28.88 -31.26
CA VAL A 499 4.75 -29.45 -30.12
C VAL A 499 5.47 -28.35 -29.35
N SER A 500 6.20 -27.50 -30.07
CA SER A 500 6.94 -26.37 -29.54
C SER A 500 6.13 -25.10 -29.72
N TRP A 501 5.78 -24.44 -28.61
CA TRP A 501 4.92 -23.27 -28.59
C TRP A 501 5.68 -22.05 -28.06
N THR A 502 5.44 -20.90 -28.68
CA THR A 502 5.95 -19.60 -28.23
C THR A 502 4.80 -18.63 -28.07
N ASN A 503 4.87 -17.73 -27.09
CA ASN A 503 3.87 -16.67 -26.94
C ASN A 503 3.86 -15.78 -28.19
N ALA A 504 2.68 -15.32 -28.59
CA ALA A 504 2.54 -14.44 -29.75
C ALA A 504 2.99 -12.99 -29.46
N THR A 505 3.08 -12.61 -28.18
CA THR A 505 3.52 -11.29 -27.72
C THR A 505 4.63 -11.43 -26.67
N TYR A 506 5.14 -10.30 -26.15
CA TYR A 506 6.10 -10.29 -25.05
C TYR A 506 5.51 -10.71 -23.70
N VAL A 507 4.19 -10.89 -23.60
CA VAL A 507 3.51 -11.24 -22.36
C VAL A 507 3.72 -12.73 -22.05
N ASP A 508 4.33 -13.03 -20.90
CA ASP A 508 4.40 -14.38 -20.37
C ASP A 508 3.11 -14.72 -19.62
N GLY A 509 2.19 -15.38 -20.31
CA GLY A 509 0.89 -15.78 -19.75
C GLY A 509 -0.28 -15.11 -20.46
N TYR A 510 -1.15 -14.46 -19.68
CA TYR A 510 -2.42 -13.91 -20.17
C TYR A 510 -2.31 -12.41 -20.47
N ILE A 511 -2.70 -12.05 -21.68
CA ILE A 511 -2.84 -10.68 -22.19
C ILE A 511 -4.20 -10.14 -21.72
N THR A 512 -4.22 -8.97 -21.11
CA THR A 512 -5.47 -8.28 -20.74
C THR A 512 -6.24 -7.85 -21.99
N VAL A 513 -7.55 -8.07 -21.99
CA VAL A 513 -8.46 -7.67 -23.06
C VAL A 513 -9.66 -6.92 -22.50
N GLY A 514 -10.30 -6.14 -23.35
CA GLY A 514 -11.53 -5.43 -23.02
C GLY A 514 -12.64 -6.38 -22.61
N ASN A 515 -13.45 -6.02 -21.62
CA ASN A 515 -14.47 -6.88 -21.02
C ASN A 515 -15.89 -6.30 -21.10
N ASN A 516 -16.15 -5.35 -22.01
CA ASN A 516 -17.51 -4.94 -22.37
C ASN A 516 -18.10 -5.83 -23.47
N ALA A 517 -19.42 -5.97 -23.51
CA ALA A 517 -20.09 -6.74 -24.55
C ALA A 517 -19.82 -6.15 -25.95
N GLY A 518 -19.42 -6.99 -26.90
CA GLY A 518 -19.08 -6.53 -28.26
C GLY A 518 -17.85 -5.63 -28.36
N GLU A 519 -17.09 -5.43 -27.26
CA GLU A 519 -15.83 -4.68 -27.30
C GLU A 519 -14.80 -5.45 -28.13
N ALA A 520 -14.17 -4.75 -29.06
CA ALA A 520 -13.07 -5.26 -29.86
C ALA A 520 -11.72 -4.79 -29.29
N THR A 521 -10.76 -5.71 -29.25
CA THR A 521 -9.36 -5.47 -28.91
C THR A 521 -8.50 -6.03 -30.03
N TYR A 522 -7.54 -5.24 -30.52
CA TYR A 522 -6.60 -5.65 -31.55
C TYR A 522 -5.27 -6.01 -30.87
N ILE A 523 -4.94 -7.30 -30.87
CA ILE A 523 -3.72 -7.83 -30.26
C ILE A 523 -2.67 -7.97 -31.36
N THR A 524 -1.78 -6.99 -31.46
CA THR A 524 -0.72 -6.97 -32.48
C THR A 524 0.48 -7.81 -32.03
N ILE A 525 1.00 -8.63 -32.95
CA ILE A 525 2.27 -9.33 -32.77
C ILE A 525 3.40 -8.31 -33.03
N PRO A 526 4.29 -8.05 -32.06
CA PRO A 526 5.44 -7.15 -32.24
C PRO A 526 6.24 -7.54 -33.47
N GLU A 527 6.70 -6.56 -34.26
CA GLU A 527 7.42 -6.81 -35.52
C GLU A 527 8.59 -7.79 -35.36
N GLU A 528 9.32 -7.71 -34.26
CA GLU A 528 10.46 -8.58 -33.92
C GLU A 528 10.07 -10.04 -33.65
N LEU A 529 8.80 -10.30 -33.30
CA LEU A 529 8.26 -11.63 -33.05
C LEU A 529 7.51 -12.21 -34.26
N ARG A 530 7.28 -11.41 -35.31
CA ARG A 530 6.54 -11.85 -36.51
C ARG A 530 7.34 -12.91 -37.27
N GLN A 531 6.68 -14.03 -37.55
CA GLN A 531 7.22 -15.13 -38.33
C GLN A 531 6.08 -15.91 -38.98
N GLU A 532 6.39 -16.72 -40.00
CA GLU A 532 5.42 -17.67 -40.52
C GLU A 532 5.15 -18.77 -39.49
N VAL A 533 3.87 -19.01 -39.21
CA VAL A 533 3.40 -20.01 -38.25
C VAL A 533 2.30 -20.84 -38.88
N ARG A 534 2.13 -22.09 -38.44
CA ARG A 534 1.06 -22.96 -38.93
C ARG A 534 -0.08 -23.11 -37.93
N TYR A 535 0.25 -23.10 -36.65
CA TYR A 535 -0.68 -23.34 -35.56
C TYR A 535 -0.79 -22.12 -34.67
N ILE A 536 -2.02 -21.82 -34.26
CA ILE A 536 -2.34 -20.83 -33.24
C ILE A 536 -3.04 -21.58 -32.10
N ARG A 537 -2.69 -21.25 -30.85
CA ARG A 537 -3.37 -21.73 -29.65
C ARG A 537 -3.88 -20.55 -28.84
N LEU A 538 -5.19 -20.51 -28.61
CA LEU A 538 -5.86 -19.56 -27.73
C LEU A 538 -6.28 -20.30 -26.45
N SER A 539 -5.81 -19.83 -25.30
CA SER A 539 -6.15 -20.39 -23.99
C SER A 539 -6.94 -19.39 -23.15
N MET A 540 -8.09 -19.84 -22.63
CA MET A 540 -9.06 -18.99 -21.93
C MET A 540 -9.64 -19.71 -20.72
N ALA A 541 -9.64 -19.07 -19.56
CA ALA A 541 -10.31 -19.58 -18.37
C ALA A 541 -11.81 -19.24 -18.40
N ASN A 542 -12.65 -20.13 -17.85
CA ASN A 542 -14.06 -19.81 -17.61
C ASN A 542 -14.23 -18.96 -16.34
N ASN A 543 -15.33 -18.20 -16.30
CA ASN A 543 -15.68 -17.31 -15.19
C ASN A 543 -16.84 -17.87 -14.38
N LYS A 544 -16.97 -17.45 -13.11
CA LYS A 544 -18.20 -17.71 -12.34
C LYS A 544 -19.34 -16.94 -12.99
N VAL A 545 -20.35 -17.64 -13.48
CA VAL A 545 -21.47 -17.06 -14.22
C VAL A 545 -22.80 -17.13 -13.48
N ASP A 546 -22.93 -18.07 -12.53
CA ASP A 546 -24.19 -18.33 -11.82
C ASP A 546 -23.94 -19.18 -10.57
N GLU A 547 -24.98 -19.45 -9.80
CA GLU A 547 -24.97 -20.36 -8.65
C GLU A 547 -26.20 -21.27 -8.69
N MET A 548 -26.00 -22.58 -8.59
CA MET A 548 -27.05 -23.59 -8.57
C MET A 548 -26.99 -24.34 -7.24
N ASP A 549 -28.05 -24.28 -6.44
CA ASP A 549 -28.16 -24.92 -5.12
C ASP A 549 -26.98 -24.59 -4.17
N GLY A 550 -26.49 -23.34 -4.21
CA GLY A 550 -25.36 -22.89 -3.40
C GLY A 550 -23.99 -23.26 -3.95
N VAL A 551 -23.92 -23.86 -5.15
CA VAL A 551 -22.67 -24.24 -5.81
C VAL A 551 -22.44 -23.35 -7.03
N ALA A 552 -21.27 -22.71 -7.08
CA ALA A 552 -20.89 -21.86 -8.21
C ALA A 552 -20.83 -22.66 -9.52
N THR A 553 -21.32 -22.06 -10.60
CA THR A 553 -21.18 -22.58 -11.96
C THR A 553 -20.34 -21.65 -12.81
N TYR A 554 -19.61 -22.24 -13.74
CA TYR A 554 -18.59 -21.58 -14.53
C TYR A 554 -18.79 -21.81 -16.02
N SER A 555 -18.63 -20.76 -16.83
CA SER A 555 -18.71 -20.77 -18.29
C SER A 555 -18.02 -19.52 -18.84
N LEU A 556 -17.93 -19.40 -20.16
CA LEU A 556 -17.43 -18.21 -20.86
C LEU A 556 -18.16 -18.04 -22.18
N LYS A 557 -18.07 -16.85 -22.76
CA LYS A 557 -18.49 -16.57 -24.13
C LYS A 557 -17.47 -15.69 -24.83
N LEU A 558 -17.17 -16.03 -26.07
CA LEU A 558 -16.33 -15.21 -26.94
C LEU A 558 -17.03 -15.03 -28.28
N GLY A 559 -17.10 -13.80 -28.77
CA GLY A 559 -17.66 -13.48 -30.08
C GLY A 559 -16.70 -13.91 -31.17
N ASP A 560 -15.63 -13.15 -31.37
CA ASP A 560 -14.67 -13.38 -32.44
C ASP A 560 -13.22 -13.48 -31.94
N PHE A 561 -12.41 -14.26 -32.67
CA PHE A 561 -10.97 -14.34 -32.58
C PHE A 561 -10.40 -14.57 -33.98
N ILE A 562 -10.10 -13.47 -34.69
CA ILE A 562 -9.77 -13.46 -36.11
C ILE A 562 -8.28 -13.15 -36.29
N PRO A 563 -7.45 -14.11 -36.70
CA PRO A 563 -6.08 -13.85 -37.11
C PRO A 563 -6.04 -13.01 -38.40
N TYR A 564 -5.16 -12.02 -38.46
CA TYR A 564 -5.07 -11.11 -39.60
C TYR A 564 -3.63 -10.78 -40.01
N THR A 565 -3.49 -10.26 -41.23
CA THR A 565 -2.33 -9.47 -41.67
C THR A 565 -2.71 -8.00 -41.76
N GLU A 566 -1.72 -7.12 -41.62
CA GLU A 566 -1.84 -5.69 -41.93
C GLU A 566 -1.77 -5.51 -43.46
N PRO A 567 -2.47 -4.51 -44.04
CA PRO A 567 -2.56 -4.30 -45.48
C PRO A 567 -1.26 -3.90 -46.20
#